data_AF-A0A963ZHI3-F1
#
_entry.id   AF-A0A963ZHI3-F1
#
_cell.length_a   1.000
_cell.length_b   1.000
_cell.length_c   1.000
_cell.angle_alpha   90.00
_cell.angle_beta   90.00
_cell.angle_gamma   90.00
#
_symmetry.space_group_name_H-M   'P 1'
#
loop_
_entity.id
_entity.type
_entity.pdbx_description
1 polymer ?
#
loop_
_entity_poly.entity_id
_entity_poly.type
_entity_poly.pdbx_seq_one_letter_code
_entity_poly.pdbx_strand_id
1 'polypeptide(L)'
;MNSANSRSRLYAAIIMSFPIALAFGITLIPVVTDYGDHTLAEEAVRDSTRWYLGHILTAMAFGLGVLACSCIGDVLYRMGQRKRVMIALPLVAVGGSLHAAGLGADGIGPIAVVEGGESARLFFDGSSDLVPMIFVAAAVVFGLGLIALMFGVSRTNLLKGIWKVIVPTASILFVGLEALPSGWGLYGIAALCFLVFAPLSLALRRGVLLP
;
A
#
# COMPACT_ATOMS: atom_id res chain seq x y z
N MET A 1 11.69 -32.30 -1.60
CA MET A 1 11.56 -30.94 -1.03
C MET A 1 10.18 -30.83 -0.38
N ASN A 2 10.10 -30.67 0.94
CA ASN A 2 8.82 -30.65 1.66
C ASN A 2 7.93 -29.47 1.23
N SER A 3 6.63 -29.72 1.05
CA SER A 3 5.61 -28.76 0.61
C SER A 3 5.49 -27.51 1.51
N ALA A 4 5.85 -27.62 2.80
CA ALA A 4 5.91 -26.49 3.71
C ALA A 4 6.98 -25.46 3.32
N ASN A 5 8.14 -25.93 2.85
CA ASN A 5 9.24 -25.05 2.42
C ASN A 5 8.94 -24.35 1.08
N SER A 6 8.19 -24.99 0.18
CA SER A 6 7.77 -24.33 -1.07
C SER A 6 6.72 -23.24 -0.81
N ARG A 7 5.75 -23.49 0.07
CA ARG A 7 4.74 -22.48 0.46
C ARG A 7 5.38 -21.26 1.13
N SER A 8 6.29 -21.45 2.07
CA SER A 8 6.94 -20.33 2.77
C SER A 8 7.74 -19.44 1.82
N ARG A 9 8.42 -20.04 0.83
CA ARG A 9 9.13 -19.29 -0.22
C ARG A 9 8.19 -18.52 -1.14
N LEU A 10 7.05 -19.11 -1.50
CA LEU A 10 6.02 -18.43 -2.29
C LEU A 10 5.46 -17.23 -1.53
N TYR A 11 5.10 -17.40 -0.24
CA TYR A 11 4.61 -16.30 0.59
C TYR A 11 5.65 -15.20 0.72
N ALA A 12 6.92 -15.55 0.94
CA ALA A 12 8.00 -14.57 0.98
C ALA A 12 8.09 -13.76 -0.33
N ALA A 13 7.95 -14.40 -1.49
CA ALA A 13 7.97 -13.72 -2.79
C ALA A 13 6.79 -12.77 -2.96
N ILE A 14 5.56 -13.22 -2.65
CA ILE A 14 4.34 -12.39 -2.73
C ILE A 14 4.46 -11.18 -1.79
N ILE A 15 4.88 -11.41 -0.54
CA ILE A 15 5.05 -10.34 0.47
C ILE A 15 6.07 -9.31 0.01
N MET A 16 7.17 -9.72 -0.63
CA MET A 16 8.18 -8.78 -1.13
C MET A 16 7.74 -8.06 -2.41
N SER A 17 6.87 -8.64 -3.23
CA SER A 17 6.41 -7.99 -4.46
C SER A 17 5.62 -6.70 -4.20
N PHE A 18 4.91 -6.62 -3.07
CA PHE A 18 4.13 -5.42 -2.74
C PHE A 18 5.01 -4.16 -2.56
N PRO A 19 5.98 -4.09 -1.64
CA PRO A 19 6.79 -2.90 -1.45
C PRO A 19 7.60 -2.54 -2.71
N ILE A 20 8.05 -3.53 -3.49
CA ILE A 20 8.75 -3.29 -4.76
C ILE A 20 7.82 -2.62 -5.78
N ALA A 21 6.64 -3.18 -6.01
CA ALA A 21 5.68 -2.63 -6.96
C ALA A 21 5.20 -1.24 -6.53
N LEU A 22 4.94 -1.06 -5.24
CA LEU A 22 4.50 0.23 -4.69
C LEU A 22 5.56 1.31 -4.88
N ALA A 23 6.82 1.01 -4.53
CA ALA A 23 7.91 1.95 -4.72
C ALA A 23 8.12 2.31 -6.19
N PHE A 24 8.06 1.32 -7.09
CA PHE A 24 8.20 1.55 -8.52
C PHE A 24 7.07 2.45 -9.07
N GLY A 25 5.81 2.15 -8.70
CA GLY A 25 4.65 2.99 -9.07
C GLY A 25 4.81 4.43 -8.59
N ILE A 26 5.16 4.63 -7.31
CA ILE A 26 5.35 5.96 -6.72
C ILE A 26 6.47 6.74 -7.41
N THR A 27 7.60 6.09 -7.75
CA THR A 27 8.71 6.78 -8.43
C THR A 27 8.36 7.26 -9.85
N LEU A 28 7.35 6.64 -10.48
CA LEU A 28 6.88 7.07 -11.78
C LEU A 28 5.97 8.29 -11.69
N ILE A 29 5.18 8.43 -10.63
CA ILE A 29 4.33 9.61 -10.40
C ILE A 29 5.22 10.86 -10.28
N PRO A 30 5.04 11.89 -11.14
CA PRO A 30 5.76 13.15 -10.99
C PRO A 30 5.46 13.79 -9.62
N VAL A 31 6.47 14.39 -9.00
CA VAL A 31 6.32 14.91 -7.62
C VAL A 31 5.45 16.15 -7.61
N VAL A 32 4.28 16.05 -6.98
CA VAL A 32 3.44 17.19 -6.61
C VAL A 32 3.78 17.58 -5.17
N THR A 33 4.39 18.74 -4.94
CA THR A 33 4.87 19.09 -3.59
C THR A 33 3.73 19.35 -2.60
N ASP A 34 2.61 19.88 -3.10
CA ASP A 34 1.38 20.13 -2.35
C ASP A 34 0.18 19.80 -3.24
N TYR A 35 -0.57 18.75 -2.88
CA TYR A 35 -1.76 18.33 -3.62
C TYR A 35 -2.96 19.27 -3.39
N GLY A 36 -2.88 20.20 -2.44
CA GLY A 36 -3.86 21.27 -2.28
C GLY A 36 -3.74 22.37 -3.34
N ASP A 37 -2.61 22.46 -4.04
CA ASP A 37 -2.45 23.36 -5.19
C ASP A 37 -2.68 22.59 -6.49
N HIS A 38 -3.90 22.73 -7.04
CA HIS A 38 -4.29 22.08 -8.28
C HIS A 38 -3.46 22.53 -9.50
N THR A 39 -2.75 23.65 -9.42
CA THR A 39 -1.82 24.10 -10.47
C THR A 39 -0.60 23.19 -10.54
N LEU A 40 -0.07 22.76 -9.40
CA LEU A 40 1.06 21.83 -9.33
C LEU A 40 0.65 20.43 -9.81
N ALA A 41 -0.56 19.99 -9.47
CA ALA A 41 -1.11 18.74 -9.95
C ALA A 41 -1.32 18.77 -11.48
N GLU A 42 -1.86 19.87 -12.02
CA GLU A 42 -1.97 20.07 -13.47
C GLU A 42 -0.61 20.04 -14.18
N GLU A 43 0.41 20.69 -13.61
CA GLU A 43 1.77 20.66 -14.16
C GLU A 43 2.34 19.24 -14.20
N ALA A 44 2.14 18.45 -13.15
CA ALA A 44 2.55 17.05 -13.09
C ALA A 44 1.85 16.17 -14.15
N VAL A 45 0.56 16.41 -14.42
CA VAL A 45 -0.22 15.67 -15.43
C VAL A 45 0.30 15.91 -16.86
N ARG A 46 1.07 16.98 -17.11
CA ARG A 46 1.69 17.21 -18.43
C ARG A 46 2.61 16.07 -18.86
N ASP A 47 3.21 15.36 -17.91
CA ASP A 47 3.87 14.08 -18.17
C ASP A 47 2.85 12.93 -18.04
N SER A 48 1.88 12.92 -18.94
CA SER A 48 0.68 12.07 -18.87
C SER A 48 1.02 10.57 -18.83
N THR A 49 2.09 10.16 -19.51
CA THR A 49 2.54 8.76 -19.51
C THR A 49 3.04 8.35 -18.13
N ARG A 50 3.90 9.16 -17.51
CA ARG A 50 4.41 8.87 -16.16
C ARG A 50 3.32 8.96 -15.11
N TRP A 51 2.45 9.96 -15.22
CA TRP A 51 1.26 10.10 -14.37
C TRP A 51 0.41 8.84 -14.41
N TYR A 52 -0.05 8.44 -15.61
CA TYR A 52 -0.90 7.27 -15.81
C TYR A 52 -0.25 5.99 -15.29
N LEU A 53 0.98 5.70 -15.74
CA LEU A 53 1.68 4.47 -15.36
C LEU A 53 1.95 4.39 -13.88
N GLY A 54 2.36 5.51 -13.25
CA GLY A 54 2.60 5.58 -11.82
C GLY A 54 1.35 5.26 -11.01
N HIS A 55 0.20 5.84 -11.38
CA HIS A 55 -1.07 5.58 -10.73
C HIS A 55 -1.56 4.14 -10.91
N ILE A 56 -1.54 3.60 -12.13
CA ILE A 56 -1.98 2.22 -12.40
C ILE A 56 -1.09 1.20 -11.71
N LEU A 57 0.24 1.38 -11.74
CA LEU A 57 1.17 0.47 -11.07
C LEU A 57 1.01 0.54 -9.54
N THR A 58 0.77 1.72 -8.98
CA THR A 58 0.46 1.89 -7.56
C THR A 58 -0.87 1.20 -7.20
N ALA A 59 -1.90 1.31 -8.06
CA ALA A 59 -3.19 0.64 -7.85
C ALA A 59 -3.03 -0.89 -7.85
N MET A 60 -2.28 -1.43 -8.80
CA MET A 60 -1.92 -2.84 -8.84
C MET A 60 -1.11 -3.27 -7.62
N ALA A 61 -0.20 -2.40 -7.13
CA ALA A 61 0.57 -2.67 -5.93
C ALA A 61 -0.32 -2.83 -4.70
N PHE A 62 -1.36 -2.02 -4.52
CA PHE A 62 -2.33 -2.24 -3.43
C PHE A 62 -3.08 -3.57 -3.55
N GLY A 63 -3.37 -4.04 -4.77
CA GLY A 63 -3.84 -5.40 -5.01
C GLY A 63 -2.85 -6.48 -4.53
N LEU A 64 -1.56 -6.31 -4.83
CA LEU A 64 -0.49 -7.15 -4.26
C LEU A 64 -0.39 -7.03 -2.74
N GLY A 65 -0.66 -5.85 -2.19
CA GLY A 65 -0.73 -5.61 -0.74
C GLY A 65 -1.82 -6.43 -0.06
N VAL A 66 -3.00 -6.52 -0.67
CA VAL A 66 -4.08 -7.42 -0.19
C VAL A 66 -3.63 -8.88 -0.19
N LEU A 67 -2.94 -9.32 -1.26
CA LEU A 67 -2.40 -10.69 -1.35
C LEU A 67 -1.29 -10.94 -0.31
N ALA A 68 -0.38 -9.99 -0.12
CA ALA A 68 0.69 -10.06 0.88
C ALA A 68 0.11 -10.17 2.30
N CYS A 69 -0.85 -9.30 2.63
CA CYS A 69 -1.57 -9.35 3.91
C CYS A 69 -2.36 -10.64 4.08
N SER A 70 -2.92 -11.22 3.02
CA SER A 70 -3.59 -12.52 3.06
C SER A 70 -2.61 -13.67 3.37
N CYS A 71 -1.40 -13.64 2.79
CA CYS A 71 -0.34 -14.59 3.11
C CYS A 71 0.10 -14.47 4.58
N ILE A 72 0.28 -13.24 5.06
CA ILE A 72 0.58 -12.97 6.47
C ILE A 72 -0.56 -13.44 7.37
N GLY A 73 -1.81 -13.22 6.95
CA GLY A 73 -3.02 -13.66 7.62
C GLY A 73 -3.08 -15.19 7.78
N ASP A 74 -2.79 -15.96 6.73
CA ASP A 74 -2.72 -17.43 6.81
C ASP A 74 -1.64 -17.89 7.80
N VAL A 75 -0.45 -17.28 7.76
CA VAL A 75 0.63 -17.57 8.72
C VAL A 75 0.16 -17.29 10.16
N LEU A 76 -0.40 -16.11 10.41
CA LEU A 76 -0.91 -15.72 11.73
C LEU A 76 -2.06 -16.60 12.20
N TYR A 77 -2.93 -17.03 11.29
CA TYR A 77 -4.03 -17.94 11.59
C TYR A 77 -3.49 -19.29 12.11
N ARG A 78 -2.49 -19.86 11.42
CA ARG A 78 -1.80 -21.10 11.85
C ARG A 78 -1.09 -20.94 13.20
N MET A 79 -0.64 -19.72 13.52
CA MET A 79 -0.01 -19.38 14.80
C MET A 79 -1.03 -18.96 15.88
N GLY A 80 -2.32 -19.23 15.69
CA GLY A 80 -3.36 -19.03 16.71
C GLY A 80 -3.91 -17.60 16.81
N GLN A 81 -3.54 -16.67 15.92
CA GLN A 81 -4.02 -15.28 15.94
C GLN A 81 -5.37 -15.08 15.18
N ARG A 82 -6.25 -16.08 15.18
CA ARG A 82 -7.48 -16.14 14.36
C ARG A 82 -8.37 -14.90 14.48
N LYS A 83 -8.66 -14.43 15.70
CA LYS A 83 -9.55 -13.27 15.93
C LYS A 83 -9.06 -12.01 15.22
N ARG A 84 -7.74 -11.77 15.23
CA ARG A 84 -7.13 -10.61 14.56
C ARG A 84 -7.24 -10.72 13.05
N VAL A 85 -6.93 -11.90 12.50
CA VAL A 85 -6.98 -12.17 11.06
C VAL A 85 -8.40 -11.97 10.51
N MET A 86 -9.42 -12.46 11.21
CA MET A 86 -10.82 -12.33 10.77
C MET A 86 -11.31 -10.89 10.70
N ILE A 87 -10.76 -9.98 11.52
CA ILE A 87 -11.08 -8.55 11.47
C ILE A 87 -10.21 -7.85 10.42
N ALA A 88 -8.93 -8.18 10.38
CA ALA A 88 -7.95 -7.44 9.60
C ALA A 88 -8.08 -7.67 8.09
N LEU A 89 -8.33 -8.90 7.63
CA LEU A 89 -8.35 -9.19 6.19
C LEU A 89 -9.49 -8.47 5.44
N PRO A 90 -10.75 -8.42 5.96
CA PRO A 90 -11.79 -7.61 5.34
C PRO A 90 -11.41 -6.14 5.23
N LEU A 91 -10.81 -5.56 6.29
CA LEU A 91 -10.37 -4.17 6.29
C LEU A 91 -9.29 -3.93 5.23
N VAL A 92 -8.27 -4.78 5.16
CA VAL A 92 -7.23 -4.68 4.13
C VAL A 92 -7.83 -4.79 2.72
N ALA A 93 -8.76 -5.73 2.50
CA ALA A 93 -9.37 -5.92 1.18
C ALA A 93 -10.20 -4.70 0.75
N VAL A 94 -11.04 -4.17 1.65
CA VAL A 94 -11.85 -2.98 1.38
C VAL A 94 -10.96 -1.75 1.17
N GLY A 95 -10.02 -1.50 2.07
CA GLY A 95 -9.10 -0.36 1.97
C GLY A 95 -8.21 -0.43 0.73
N GLY A 96 -7.69 -1.61 0.38
CA GLY A 96 -6.91 -1.81 -0.85
C GLY A 96 -7.74 -1.59 -2.11
N SER A 97 -9.02 -1.97 -2.09
CA SER A 97 -9.95 -1.68 -3.19
C SER A 97 -10.24 -0.19 -3.33
N LEU A 98 -10.39 0.53 -2.20
CA LEU A 98 -10.56 1.98 -2.19
C LEU A 98 -9.31 2.70 -2.70
N HIS A 99 -8.10 2.26 -2.32
CA HIS A 99 -6.86 2.79 -2.90
C HIS A 99 -6.82 2.58 -4.41
N ALA A 100 -7.14 1.38 -4.90
CA ALA A 100 -7.17 1.10 -6.33
C ALA A 100 -8.20 1.98 -7.07
N ALA A 101 -9.37 2.22 -6.47
CA ALA A 101 -10.39 3.10 -7.03
C ALA A 101 -9.93 4.56 -7.08
N GLY A 102 -9.35 5.08 -5.99
CA GLY A 102 -8.80 6.44 -5.92
C GLY A 102 -7.68 6.64 -6.93
N LEU A 103 -6.70 5.74 -6.98
CA LEU A 103 -5.59 5.78 -7.93
C LEU A 103 -6.06 5.64 -9.38
N GLY A 104 -7.08 4.83 -9.64
CA GLY A 104 -7.68 4.71 -10.98
C GLY A 104 -8.36 6.00 -11.41
N ALA A 105 -9.14 6.62 -10.52
CA ALA A 105 -9.80 7.90 -10.77
C ALA A 105 -8.77 9.02 -11.01
N ASP A 106 -7.78 9.15 -10.13
CA ASP A 106 -6.75 10.19 -10.20
C ASP A 106 -5.77 9.97 -11.36
N GLY A 107 -5.46 8.72 -11.68
CA GLY A 107 -4.57 8.36 -12.79
C GLY A 107 -5.18 8.56 -14.19
N ILE A 108 -6.50 8.40 -14.33
CA ILE A 108 -7.20 8.44 -15.62
C ILE A 108 -7.95 9.75 -15.82
N GLY A 109 -8.59 10.27 -14.77
CA GLY A 109 -9.51 11.41 -14.82
C GLY A 109 -8.91 12.68 -15.42
N PRO A 110 -7.78 13.20 -14.90
CA PRO A 110 -7.14 14.40 -15.44
C PRO A 110 -6.74 14.25 -16.91
N ILE A 111 -6.26 13.07 -17.30
CA ILE A 111 -5.86 12.78 -18.69
C ILE A 111 -7.08 12.76 -19.60
N ALA A 112 -8.18 12.12 -19.18
CA ALA A 112 -9.41 12.08 -19.97
C ALA A 112 -10.01 13.47 -20.19
N VAL A 113 -9.90 14.37 -19.20
CA VAL A 113 -10.30 15.77 -19.33
C VAL A 113 -9.43 16.51 -20.35
N VAL A 114 -8.11 16.31 -20.30
CA VAL A 114 -7.16 16.89 -21.28
C VAL A 114 -7.44 16.38 -22.69
N GLU A 115 -7.69 15.09 -22.88
CA GLU A 115 -8.06 14.56 -24.20
C GLU A 115 -9.42 15.06 -24.69
N GLY A 116 -10.31 15.46 -23.77
CA GLY A 116 -11.56 16.16 -24.07
C GLY A 116 -11.40 17.61 -24.51
N GLY A 117 -10.18 18.16 -24.49
CA GLY A 117 -9.87 19.53 -24.89
C GLY A 117 -9.89 20.56 -23.76
N GLU A 118 -10.05 20.13 -22.52
CA GLU A 118 -10.12 20.98 -21.33
C GLU A 118 -8.83 20.91 -20.48
N SER A 119 -8.69 21.78 -19.50
CA SER A 119 -7.57 21.73 -18.55
C SER A 119 -7.74 20.57 -17.55
N ALA A 120 -6.66 19.85 -17.23
CA ALA A 120 -6.63 18.84 -16.17
C ALA A 120 -7.11 19.40 -14.81
N ARG A 121 -6.94 20.71 -14.57
CA ARG A 121 -7.42 21.41 -13.38
C ARG A 121 -8.93 21.27 -13.18
N LEU A 122 -9.71 21.19 -14.26
CA LEU A 122 -11.16 20.99 -14.18
C LEU A 122 -11.51 19.68 -13.47
N PHE A 123 -10.70 18.62 -13.62
CA PHE A 123 -10.87 17.38 -12.86
C PHE A 123 -10.62 17.61 -11.36
N PHE A 124 -9.50 18.24 -11.00
CA PHE A 124 -9.14 18.46 -9.60
C PHE A 124 -10.15 19.39 -8.91
N ASP A 125 -10.53 20.49 -9.55
CA ASP A 125 -11.56 21.41 -9.06
C ASP A 125 -12.94 20.73 -8.97
N GLY A 126 -13.30 19.94 -9.98
CA GLY A 126 -14.61 19.28 -10.09
C GLY A 126 -14.77 18.06 -9.18
N SER A 127 -13.69 17.32 -8.93
CA SER A 127 -13.68 16.21 -7.98
C SER A 127 -13.69 16.70 -6.54
N SER A 128 -13.20 17.93 -6.28
CA SER A 128 -13.19 18.59 -4.98
C SER A 128 -12.67 17.62 -3.91
N ASP A 129 -13.48 17.32 -2.90
CA ASP A 129 -13.09 16.45 -1.80
C ASP A 129 -13.31 14.95 -2.09
N LEU A 130 -13.98 14.57 -3.18
CA LEU A 130 -14.38 13.17 -3.39
C LEU A 130 -13.18 12.23 -3.53
N VAL A 131 -12.25 12.54 -4.44
CA VAL A 131 -11.05 11.72 -4.67
C VAL A 131 -10.13 11.73 -3.44
N PRO A 132 -9.80 12.89 -2.85
CA PRO A 132 -9.06 12.94 -1.58
C PRO A 132 -9.73 12.14 -0.44
N MET A 133 -11.05 12.22 -0.29
CA MET A 133 -11.77 11.48 0.76
C MET A 133 -11.78 9.98 0.53
N ILE A 134 -11.79 9.52 -0.74
CA ILE A 134 -11.59 8.11 -1.07
C ILE A 134 -10.21 7.65 -0.60
N PHE A 135 -9.16 8.45 -0.83
CA PHE A 135 -7.81 8.14 -0.35
C PHE A 135 -7.72 8.11 1.17
N VAL A 136 -8.31 9.08 1.87
CA VAL A 136 -8.35 9.10 3.34
C VAL A 136 -9.08 7.87 3.88
N ALA A 137 -10.24 7.53 3.31
CA ALA A 137 -10.98 6.33 3.70
C ALA A 137 -10.18 5.05 3.41
N ALA A 138 -9.50 4.98 2.26
CA ALA A 138 -8.64 3.87 1.88
C ALA A 138 -7.51 3.68 2.90
N ALA A 139 -6.79 4.76 3.21
CA ALA A 139 -5.66 4.78 4.13
C ALA A 139 -6.06 4.35 5.54
N VAL A 140 -7.17 4.89 6.06
CA VAL A 140 -7.69 4.53 7.38
C VAL A 140 -8.10 3.06 7.41
N VAL A 141 -8.90 2.61 6.43
CA VAL A 141 -9.46 1.24 6.43
C VAL A 141 -8.36 0.20 6.19
N PHE A 142 -7.51 0.39 5.18
CA PHE A 142 -6.37 -0.48 4.90
C PHE A 142 -5.40 -0.48 6.09
N GLY A 143 -5.10 0.71 6.60
CA GLY A 143 -4.20 0.95 7.70
C GLY A 143 -4.58 0.24 8.98
N LEU A 144 -5.85 0.33 9.40
CA LEU A 144 -6.35 -0.38 10.57
C LEU A 144 -6.19 -1.90 10.42
N GLY A 145 -6.47 -2.44 9.22
CA GLY A 145 -6.23 -3.84 8.91
C GLY A 145 -4.75 -4.23 8.99
N LEU A 146 -3.88 -3.44 8.37
CA LEU A 146 -2.42 -3.65 8.37
C LEU A 146 -1.85 -3.61 9.79
N ILE A 147 -2.19 -2.58 10.56
CA ILE A 147 -1.77 -2.41 11.95
C ILE A 147 -2.21 -3.62 12.79
N ALA A 148 -3.47 -4.07 12.64
CA ALA A 148 -3.98 -5.23 13.36
C ALA A 148 -3.18 -6.52 13.05
N LEU A 149 -2.79 -6.73 11.79
CA LEU A 149 -1.91 -7.84 11.38
C LEU A 149 -0.51 -7.69 11.98
N MET A 150 0.09 -6.51 11.93
CA MET A 150 1.45 -6.27 12.43
C MET A 150 1.54 -6.43 13.96
N PHE A 151 0.52 -6.00 14.70
CA PHE A 151 0.42 -6.32 16.13
C PHE A 151 0.24 -7.82 16.39
N GLY A 152 -0.45 -8.53 15.48
CA GLY A 152 -0.53 -10.00 15.50
C GLY A 152 0.85 -10.63 15.33
N VAL A 153 1.63 -10.19 14.34
CA VAL A 153 3.02 -10.62 14.10
C VAL A 153 3.88 -10.44 15.35
N SER A 154 3.84 -9.27 15.99
CA SER A 154 4.68 -8.98 17.16
C SER A 154 4.40 -9.90 18.36
N ARG A 155 3.20 -10.50 18.42
CA ARG A 155 2.80 -11.50 19.43
C ARG A 155 3.23 -12.93 19.10
N THR A 156 3.87 -13.15 17.95
CA THR A 156 4.38 -14.46 17.53
C THR A 156 5.91 -14.52 17.60
N ASN A 157 6.49 -15.67 17.24
CA ASN A 157 7.95 -15.84 17.08
C ASN A 157 8.43 -15.65 15.64
N LEU A 158 7.57 -15.14 14.74
CA LEU A 158 7.91 -14.91 13.33
C LEU A 158 9.03 -13.86 13.18
N LEU A 159 8.93 -12.75 13.92
CA LEU A 159 9.98 -11.73 14.03
C LEU A 159 10.68 -11.82 15.38
N LYS A 160 11.95 -11.39 15.44
CA LYS A 160 12.79 -11.41 16.65
C LYS A 160 13.40 -10.04 16.93
N GLY A 161 13.71 -9.77 18.20
CA GLY A 161 14.42 -8.56 18.64
C GLY A 161 13.70 -7.28 18.24
N ILE A 162 14.48 -6.28 17.80
CA ILE A 162 14.00 -4.93 17.47
C ILE A 162 12.93 -4.91 16.37
N TRP A 163 12.90 -5.92 15.49
CA TRP A 163 11.90 -6.02 14.41
C TRP A 163 10.47 -6.20 14.92
N LYS A 164 10.27 -6.72 16.13
CA LYS A 164 8.94 -6.78 16.77
C LYS A 164 8.38 -5.40 17.12
N VAL A 165 9.24 -4.38 17.19
CA VAL A 165 8.88 -2.98 17.46
C VAL A 165 8.86 -2.18 16.17
N ILE A 166 9.90 -2.31 15.32
CA ILE A 166 10.00 -1.55 14.06
C ILE A 166 8.80 -1.81 13.15
N VAL A 167 8.40 -3.07 12.95
CA VAL A 167 7.32 -3.40 12.00
C VAL A 167 5.97 -2.78 12.38
N PRO A 168 5.45 -2.93 13.62
CA PRO A 168 4.20 -2.25 13.98
C PRO A 168 4.35 -0.72 13.99
N THR A 169 5.47 -0.16 14.46
CA THR A 169 5.69 1.29 14.41
C THR A 169 5.69 1.81 12.97
N ALA A 170 6.39 1.13 12.06
CA ALA A 170 6.41 1.47 10.64
C ALA A 170 5.01 1.37 10.02
N SER A 171 4.18 0.41 10.43
CA SER A 171 2.79 0.32 9.95
C SER A 171 1.92 1.48 10.42
N ILE A 172 2.14 2.03 11.63
CA ILE A 172 1.43 3.21 12.11
C ILE A 172 1.89 4.45 11.32
N LEU A 173 3.20 4.61 11.13
CA LEU A 173 3.76 5.71 10.36
C LEU A 173 3.33 5.66 8.88
N PHE A 174 3.17 4.46 8.32
CA PHE A 174 2.72 4.24 6.94
C PHE A 174 1.35 4.89 6.73
N VAL A 175 0.41 4.60 7.64
CA VAL A 175 -0.95 5.18 7.63
C VAL A 175 -0.91 6.69 7.88
N GLY A 176 -0.05 7.13 8.79
CA GLY A 176 0.08 8.56 9.09
C GLY A 176 0.61 9.38 7.92
N LEU A 177 1.55 8.84 7.14
CA LEU A 177 2.09 9.53 5.96
C LEU A 177 1.10 9.60 4.80
N GLU A 178 0.19 8.63 4.66
CA GLU A 178 -0.88 8.66 3.66
C GLU A 178 -1.85 9.83 3.85
N ALA A 179 -1.93 10.40 5.06
CA ALA A 179 -2.74 11.58 5.34
C ALA A 179 -2.07 12.91 4.95
N LEU A 180 -0.80 12.90 4.52
CA LEU A 180 -0.11 14.12 4.10
C LEU A 180 -0.44 14.41 2.63
N PRO A 181 -0.99 15.60 2.30
CA PRO A 181 -1.27 16.00 0.92
C PRO A 181 0.02 16.43 0.20
N SER A 182 1.04 15.57 0.17
CA SER A 182 2.33 15.86 -0.45
C SER A 182 2.91 14.62 -1.13
N GLY A 183 3.42 14.81 -2.35
CA GLY A 183 4.16 13.80 -3.10
C GLY A 183 5.41 13.30 -2.37
N TRP A 184 6.01 14.11 -1.49
CA TRP A 184 7.10 13.66 -0.61
C TRP A 184 6.64 12.60 0.40
N GLY A 185 5.39 12.68 0.85
CA GLY A 185 4.76 11.67 1.69
C GLY A 185 4.74 10.29 1.02
N LEU A 186 4.52 10.24 -0.30
CA LEU A 186 4.52 8.99 -1.08
C LEU A 186 5.88 8.27 -1.03
N TYR A 187 7.00 9.00 -1.11
CA TYR A 187 8.32 8.37 -0.96
C TYR A 187 8.53 7.79 0.44
N GLY A 188 8.03 8.48 1.48
CA GLY A 188 8.04 7.95 2.83
C GLY A 188 7.17 6.70 2.98
N ILE A 189 6.00 6.66 2.35
CA ILE A 189 5.13 5.47 2.28
C ILE A 189 5.86 4.30 1.63
N ALA A 190 6.54 4.53 0.50
CA ALA A 190 7.35 3.50 -0.16
C ALA A 190 8.43 2.92 0.78
N ALA A 191 9.18 3.79 1.48
CA ALA A 191 10.21 3.37 2.41
C ALA A 191 9.63 2.60 3.61
N LEU A 192 8.52 3.07 4.19
CA LEU A 192 7.85 2.40 5.30
C LEU A 192 7.26 1.06 4.88
N CYS A 193 6.74 0.95 3.66
CA CYS A 193 6.26 -0.32 3.10
C CYS A 193 7.38 -1.38 3.12
N PHE A 194 8.60 -1.01 2.72
CA PHE A 194 9.75 -1.91 2.85
C PHE A 194 10.02 -2.31 4.30
N LEU A 195 10.00 -1.35 5.25
CA LEU A 195 10.22 -1.64 6.67
C LEU A 195 9.16 -2.58 7.28
N VAL A 196 7.93 -2.54 6.77
CA VAL A 196 6.85 -3.44 7.20
C VAL A 196 7.01 -4.84 6.59
N PHE A 197 7.12 -4.94 5.26
CA PHE A 197 6.98 -6.21 4.56
C PHE A 197 8.29 -6.95 4.31
N ALA A 198 9.42 -6.27 4.14
CA ALA A 198 10.70 -6.92 3.84
C ALA A 198 11.20 -7.84 4.98
N PRO A 199 11.13 -7.44 6.28
CA PRO A 199 11.53 -8.32 7.37
C PRO A 199 10.70 -9.61 7.44
N LEU A 200 9.39 -9.51 7.15
CA LEU A 200 8.46 -10.64 7.13
C LEU A 200 8.79 -11.62 5.99
N SER A 201 9.02 -11.09 4.79
CA SER A 201 9.45 -11.90 3.65
C SER A 201 10.75 -12.65 3.94
N LEU A 202 11.75 -11.96 4.51
CA LEU A 202 13.03 -12.57 4.85
C LEU A 202 12.91 -13.63 5.95
N ALA A 203 12.05 -13.41 6.95
CA ALA A 203 11.77 -14.39 8.00
C ALA A 203 11.16 -15.67 7.43
N LEU A 204 10.16 -15.54 6.54
CA LEU A 204 9.52 -16.68 5.88
C LEU A 204 10.46 -17.40 4.91
N ARG A 205 11.30 -16.68 4.17
CA ARG A 205 12.29 -17.28 3.26
C ARG A 205 13.32 -18.14 4.01
N ARG A 206 13.73 -17.71 5.22
CA ARG A 206 14.69 -18.43 6.07
C ARG A 206 14.10 -19.66 6.75
N GLY A 207 12.80 -19.93 6.58
CA GLY A 207 12.15 -21.12 7.12
C GLY A 207 12.08 -21.09 8.64
N VAL A 208 11.84 -19.92 9.25
CA VAL A 208 11.41 -19.86 10.66
C VAL A 208 10.15 -20.72 10.75
N LEU A 209 10.32 -21.91 11.32
CA LEU A 209 9.42 -23.05 11.24
C LEU A 209 7.99 -22.61 11.53
N LEU A 210 7.13 -22.67 10.50
CA LEU A 210 5.72 -22.94 10.74
C LEU A 210 5.69 -24.32 11.40
N PRO A 211 5.18 -24.45 12.65
CA PRO A 211 5.00 -25.76 13.26
C PRO A 211 4.07 -26.64 12.41
#